data_AF-A0A442BBJ7-F1
#
_entry.id   AF-A0A442BBJ7-F1
#
_cell.length_a   1.000
_cell.length_b   1.000
_cell.length_c   1.000
_cell.angle_alpha   90.00
_cell.angle_beta   90.00
_cell.angle_gamma   90.00
#
_symmetry.space_group_name_H-M   'P 1'
#
loop_
_entity.id
_entity.type
_entity.pdbx_description
1 polymer ?
#
loop_
_entity_poly.entity_id
_entity_poly.type
_entity_poly.pdbx_seq_one_letter_code
_entity_poly.pdbx_strand_id
1 'polypeptide(L)'
;MIRKHSASLAAVAMLASVSGTAAGGRALECYEPIHRPALYDTVYEDVMVSPGGQVVDYDAPIFGAYQSVDQIAPPRVTYETMPAVTRTVYHTVKVDDGGYAWEWRVIHGRKVLCKVWRKARYARVAETVVVQPGRVRRVVQPAEYEAVAHEVLVRPQQVRIREIPPSYGTVARRVVVREGSTSWRRVQIPRHCQD
;
A
#
# COMPACT_ATOMS: atom_id res chain seq x y z
N MET A 1 -27.95 -7.92 42.39
CA MET A 1 -29.42 -8.09 42.35
C MET A 1 -29.74 -8.91 41.13
N ILE A 2 -30.28 -10.12 41.28
CA ILE A 2 -31.26 -10.77 40.38
C ILE A 2 -31.54 -12.15 40.99
N ARG A 3 -32.74 -12.16 41.57
CA ARG A 3 -33.62 -13.24 42.04
C ARG A 3 -33.13 -14.69 41.97
N LYS A 4 -32.89 -15.20 43.18
CA LYS A 4 -33.22 -16.57 43.61
C LYS A 4 -34.65 -16.90 43.14
N HIS A 5 -34.79 -17.86 42.23
CA HIS A 5 -36.06 -18.51 41.96
C HIS A 5 -35.98 -19.94 42.49
N SER A 6 -36.33 -20.05 43.77
CA SER A 6 -36.67 -21.30 44.43
C SER A 6 -38.03 -21.76 43.89
N ALA A 7 -38.04 -22.58 42.85
CA ALA A 7 -39.24 -23.25 42.40
C ALA A 7 -39.52 -24.43 43.33
N SER A 8 -40.34 -24.18 44.36
CA SER A 8 -40.99 -25.24 45.15
C SER A 8 -41.96 -26.00 44.27
N LEU A 9 -41.50 -27.09 43.67
CA LEU A 9 -42.37 -28.16 43.21
C LEU A 9 -42.83 -28.93 44.45
N ALA A 10 -44.03 -28.60 44.93
CA ALA A 10 -44.79 -29.45 45.84
C ALA A 10 -45.23 -30.71 45.06
N ALA A 11 -44.31 -31.66 44.90
CA ALA A 11 -44.66 -33.01 44.52
C ALA A 11 -45.34 -33.65 45.73
N VAL A 12 -46.67 -33.76 45.66
CA VAL A 12 -47.45 -34.61 46.57
C VAL A 12 -46.95 -36.03 46.36
N ALA A 13 -46.00 -36.46 47.20
CA ALA A 13 -45.61 -37.84 47.29
C ALA A 13 -46.81 -38.60 47.87
N MET A 14 -47.59 -39.23 46.98
CA MET A 14 -48.46 -40.34 47.35
C MET A 14 -47.55 -41.37 48.02
N LEU A 15 -47.49 -41.35 49.35
CA LEU A 15 -47.02 -42.47 50.15
C LEU A 15 -48.04 -43.59 49.93
N ALA A 16 -47.92 -44.25 48.78
CA ALA A 16 -48.39 -45.61 48.64
C ALA A 16 -47.53 -46.41 49.62
N SER A 17 -48.01 -46.51 50.86
CA SER A 17 -47.64 -47.57 51.76
C SER A 17 -48.09 -48.85 51.07
N VAL A 18 -47.24 -49.38 50.20
CA VAL A 18 -47.25 -50.80 49.88
C VAL A 18 -46.85 -51.45 51.19
N SER A 19 -47.85 -51.64 52.05
CA SER A 19 -47.82 -52.61 53.11
C SER A 19 -47.53 -53.91 52.40
N GLY A 20 -46.25 -54.29 52.37
CA GLY A 20 -45.84 -55.60 51.94
C GLY A 20 -46.73 -56.55 52.71
N THR A 21 -47.64 -57.22 52.00
CA THR A 21 -48.44 -58.29 52.57
C THR A 21 -47.43 -59.22 53.22
N ALA A 22 -47.40 -59.23 54.55
CA ALA A 22 -46.72 -60.24 55.32
C ALA A 22 -47.53 -61.52 55.11
N ALA A 23 -47.39 -62.11 53.92
CA ALA A 23 -47.61 -63.52 53.75
C ALA A 23 -46.78 -64.18 54.85
N GLY A 24 -47.45 -64.88 55.78
CA GLY A 24 -46.86 -65.49 56.98
C GLY A 24 -45.92 -66.65 56.66
N GLY A 25 -44.90 -66.39 55.85
CA GLY A 25 -43.77 -67.28 55.65
C GLY A 25 -42.78 -67.10 56.81
N ARG A 26 -42.40 -68.20 57.46
CA ARG A 26 -41.25 -68.20 58.38
C ARG A 26 -40.00 -67.88 57.55
N ALA A 27 -39.28 -66.83 57.90
CA ALA A 27 -38.02 -66.51 57.24
C ALA A 27 -37.02 -67.64 57.54
N LEU A 28 -36.70 -68.44 56.53
CA LEU A 28 -35.78 -69.58 56.69
C LEU A 28 -34.34 -69.09 56.81
N GLU A 29 -33.97 -68.03 56.07
CA GLU A 29 -32.61 -67.49 56.05
C GLU A 29 -32.64 -65.97 56.11
N CYS A 30 -31.92 -65.41 57.07
CA CYS A 30 -31.80 -63.96 57.24
C CYS A 30 -30.44 -63.49 56.71
N TYR A 31 -30.42 -62.41 55.93
CA TYR A 31 -29.21 -61.81 55.39
C TYR A 31 -29.11 -60.34 55.78
N GLU A 32 -27.95 -59.94 56.27
CA GLU A 32 -27.60 -58.55 56.56
C GLU A 32 -26.77 -57.98 55.39
N PRO A 33 -27.12 -56.79 54.87
CA PRO A 33 -26.34 -56.16 53.81
C PRO A 33 -25.06 -55.54 54.38
N ILE A 34 -23.90 -55.98 53.87
CA ILE A 34 -22.61 -55.36 54.13
C ILE A 34 -22.30 -54.41 52.99
N HIS A 35 -22.27 -53.10 53.28
CA HIS A 35 -21.83 -52.07 52.34
C HIS A 35 -20.33 -51.85 52.45
N ARG A 36 -19.60 -52.10 51.36
CA ARG A 36 -18.21 -51.67 51.21
C ARG A 36 -18.20 -50.37 50.38
N PRO A 37 -17.72 -49.23 50.94
CA PRO A 37 -17.68 -47.99 50.20
C PRO A 37 -16.71 -48.09 49.01
N ALA A 38 -16.99 -47.35 47.94
CA ALA A 38 -16.07 -47.22 46.82
C ALA A 38 -14.77 -46.57 47.30
N LEU A 39 -13.63 -47.12 46.87
CA LEU A 39 -12.33 -46.59 47.19
C LEU A 39 -11.86 -45.71 46.03
N TYR A 40 -11.63 -44.44 46.34
CA TYR A 40 -11.15 -43.44 45.40
C TYR A 40 -9.68 -43.16 45.64
N ASP A 41 -8.98 -42.83 44.57
CA ASP A 41 -7.63 -42.30 44.64
C ASP A 41 -7.54 -41.02 43.78
N THR A 42 -6.54 -40.19 44.05
CA THR A 42 -6.25 -38.96 43.29
C THR A 42 -5.05 -39.19 42.40
N VAL A 43 -5.28 -39.15 41.10
CA VAL A 43 -4.22 -39.22 40.10
C VAL A 43 -3.93 -37.80 39.61
N TYR A 44 -2.65 -37.46 39.57
CA TYR A 44 -2.15 -36.22 38.99
C TYR A 44 -1.77 -36.48 37.54
N GLU A 45 -2.24 -35.61 36.65
CA GLU A 45 -1.94 -35.68 35.22
C GLU A 45 -1.49 -34.30 34.75
N ASP A 46 -0.42 -34.27 33.96
CA ASP A 46 0.06 -33.04 33.33
C ASP A 46 -0.76 -32.77 32.08
N VAL A 47 -1.59 -31.73 32.14
CA VAL A 47 -2.44 -31.32 31.03
C VAL A 47 -1.83 -30.05 30.42
N MET A 48 -1.83 -29.98 29.09
CA MET A 48 -1.43 -28.77 28.38
C MET A 48 -2.45 -27.66 28.65
N VAL A 49 -2.01 -26.58 29.31
CA VAL A 49 -2.86 -25.45 29.71
C VAL A 49 -2.95 -24.41 28.60
N SER A 50 -1.86 -24.19 27.88
CA SER A 50 -1.81 -23.31 26.72
C SER A 50 -1.04 -24.02 25.62
N PRO A 51 -1.60 -24.12 24.40
CA PRO A 51 -0.78 -24.48 23.26
C PRO A 51 0.32 -23.44 23.11
N GLY A 52 1.54 -23.90 22.82
CA GLY A 52 2.60 -23.01 22.39
C GLY A 52 2.20 -22.31 21.10
N GLY A 53 2.91 -21.25 20.76
CA GLY A 53 2.61 -20.47 19.58
C GLY A 53 3.81 -19.66 19.10
N GLN A 54 3.58 -18.91 18.03
CA GLN A 54 4.55 -17.98 17.50
C GLN A 54 3.93 -16.59 17.47
N VAL A 55 4.71 -15.61 17.91
CA VAL A 55 4.39 -14.20 17.72
C VAL A 55 5.35 -13.65 16.67
N VAL A 56 4.79 -13.05 15.62
CA VAL A 56 5.54 -12.47 14.52
C VAL A 56 5.51 -10.96 14.65
N ASP A 57 6.65 -10.37 15.00
CA ASP A 57 6.84 -8.93 15.08
C ASP A 57 7.41 -8.42 13.76
N TYR A 58 6.82 -7.36 13.21
CA TYR A 58 7.25 -6.72 11.96
C TYR A 58 7.89 -5.37 12.27
N ASP A 59 9.18 -5.23 11.96
CA ASP A 59 9.89 -3.96 12.04
C ASP A 59 9.86 -3.29 10.66
N ALA A 60 9.31 -2.08 10.60
CA ALA A 60 9.20 -1.30 9.36
C ALA A 60 10.58 -1.02 8.72
N PRO A 61 10.64 -0.92 7.36
CA PRO A 61 11.86 -0.51 6.68
C PRO A 61 12.22 0.93 7.03
N ILE A 62 13.53 1.23 7.03
CA ILE A 62 14.03 2.59 7.16
C ILE A 62 14.50 3.07 5.79
N PHE A 63 13.89 4.16 5.34
CA PHE A 63 14.31 4.91 4.17
C PHE A 63 15.14 6.13 4.60
N GLY A 64 16.19 6.40 3.84
CA GLY A 64 16.99 7.61 3.98
C GLY A 64 16.90 8.43 2.69
N ALA A 65 17.20 9.72 2.79
CA ALA A 65 17.41 10.57 1.63
C ALA A 65 18.91 10.83 1.48
N TYR A 66 19.44 10.65 0.27
CA TYR A 66 20.77 11.11 -0.10
C TYR A 66 20.67 12.12 -1.24
N GLN A 67 21.52 13.15 -1.21
CA GLN A 67 21.56 14.20 -2.22
C GLN A 67 22.63 13.86 -3.26
N SER A 68 22.22 13.73 -4.52
CA SER A 68 23.12 13.57 -5.66
C SER A 68 23.03 14.79 -6.56
N VAL A 69 24.17 15.25 -7.10
CA VAL A 69 24.19 16.30 -8.13
C VAL A 69 24.07 15.61 -9.47
N ASP A 70 22.86 15.60 -10.01
CA ASP A 70 22.53 14.88 -11.24
C ASP A 70 22.48 15.85 -12.42
N GLN A 71 22.89 15.36 -13.59
CA GLN A 71 22.78 16.10 -14.83
C GLN A 71 21.33 16.02 -15.35
N ILE A 72 20.60 17.13 -15.28
CA ILE A 72 19.20 17.20 -15.73
C ILE A 72 19.09 17.56 -17.21
N ALA A 73 20.11 18.21 -17.78
CA ALA A 73 20.16 18.52 -19.21
C ALA A 73 21.57 18.30 -19.79
N PRO A 74 21.68 17.62 -20.94
CA PRO A 74 22.95 17.51 -21.66
C PRO A 74 23.39 18.85 -22.24
N PRO A 75 24.70 19.07 -22.44
CA PRO A 75 25.17 20.23 -23.16
C PRO A 75 24.63 20.17 -24.58
N ARG A 76 24.14 21.30 -25.08
CA ARG A 76 23.54 21.36 -26.42
C ARG A 76 24.12 22.50 -27.23
N VAL A 77 24.12 22.31 -28.54
CA VAL A 77 24.66 23.27 -29.50
C VAL A 77 23.50 23.82 -30.31
N THR A 78 23.33 25.14 -30.28
CA THR A 78 22.35 25.84 -31.11
C THR A 78 23.07 26.71 -32.14
N TYR A 79 22.47 26.84 -33.31
CA TYR A 79 22.96 27.70 -34.37
C TYR A 79 22.07 28.94 -34.46
N GLU A 80 22.68 30.11 -34.28
CA GLU A 80 22.02 31.41 -34.44
C GLU A 80 22.39 32.02 -35.79
N THR A 81 21.39 32.32 -36.60
CA THR A 81 21.59 32.99 -37.89
C THR A 81 21.61 34.50 -37.69
N MET A 82 22.76 35.12 -37.93
CA MET A 82 22.90 36.58 -37.98
C MET A 82 22.62 37.07 -39.40
N PRO A 83 21.66 37.99 -39.60
CA PRO A 83 21.36 38.51 -40.93
C PRO A 83 22.53 39.31 -41.50
N ALA A 84 22.56 39.43 -42.81
CA ALA A 84 23.53 40.29 -43.48
C ALA A 84 23.27 41.76 -43.15
N VAL A 85 24.34 42.51 -42.88
CA VAL A 85 24.24 43.96 -42.72
C VAL A 85 24.33 44.57 -44.10
N THR A 86 23.27 45.24 -44.53
CA THR A 86 23.20 45.91 -45.82
C THR A 86 23.23 47.42 -45.66
N ARG A 87 23.68 48.10 -46.70
CA ARG A 87 23.65 49.56 -46.77
C ARG A 87 23.23 49.98 -48.17
N THR A 88 22.31 50.94 -48.24
CA THR A 88 21.93 51.57 -49.50
C THR A 88 22.98 52.59 -49.91
N VAL A 89 23.54 52.40 -51.09
CA VAL A 89 24.48 53.32 -51.73
C VAL A 89 23.76 53.97 -52.91
N TYR A 90 23.87 55.28 -53.02
CA TYR A 90 23.34 56.02 -54.16
C TYR A 90 24.47 56.33 -55.12
N HIS A 91 24.33 55.92 -56.38
CA HIS A 91 25.19 56.37 -57.46
C HIS A 91 24.37 57.17 -58.49
N THR A 92 25.04 58.05 -59.21
CA THR A 92 24.41 58.85 -60.27
C THR A 92 24.67 58.16 -61.59
N VAL A 93 23.61 57.72 -62.26
CA VAL A 93 23.68 57.09 -63.59
C VAL A 93 23.12 58.06 -64.61
N LYS A 94 23.79 58.16 -65.77
CA LYS A 94 23.28 58.86 -66.93
C LYS A 94 22.19 58.00 -67.57
N VAL A 95 20.96 58.49 -67.57
CA VAL A 95 19.77 57.76 -68.06
C VAL A 95 19.50 58.10 -69.53
N ASP A 96 19.92 59.30 -69.94
CA ASP A 96 19.74 59.80 -71.29
C ASP A 96 20.99 60.59 -71.66
N ASP A 97 21.58 60.27 -72.82
CA ASP A 97 22.78 60.93 -73.31
C ASP A 97 22.56 62.40 -73.70
N GLY A 98 21.31 62.85 -73.75
CA GLY A 98 20.95 64.14 -74.32
C GLY A 98 21.21 64.17 -75.82
N GLY A 99 21.19 65.37 -76.38
CA GLY A 99 21.48 65.59 -77.80
C GLY A 99 20.37 66.33 -78.53
N TYR A 100 20.40 66.20 -79.86
CA TYR A 100 19.43 66.85 -80.72
C TYR A 100 18.14 66.03 -80.82
N ALA A 101 17.03 66.64 -80.43
CA ALA A 101 15.70 66.11 -80.65
C ALA A 101 14.93 67.03 -81.60
N TRP A 102 14.04 66.46 -82.40
CA TRP A 102 13.11 67.24 -83.22
C TRP A 102 11.81 67.46 -82.44
N GLU A 103 11.39 68.71 -82.32
CA GLU A 103 10.19 69.10 -81.57
C GLU A 103 9.38 70.11 -82.38
N TRP A 104 8.08 69.87 -82.50
CA TRP A 104 7.16 70.82 -83.14
C TRP A 104 6.92 72.01 -82.23
N ARG A 105 7.16 73.23 -82.74
CA ARG A 105 6.86 74.48 -82.04
C ARG A 105 6.00 75.37 -82.90
N VAL A 106 5.17 76.20 -82.27
CA VAL A 106 4.37 77.21 -82.96
C VAL A 106 5.04 78.55 -82.78
N ILE A 107 5.55 79.11 -83.87
CA ILE A 107 6.20 80.42 -83.89
C ILE A 107 5.36 81.30 -84.83
N HIS A 108 4.84 82.41 -84.32
CA HIS A 108 3.95 83.33 -85.07
C HIS A 108 2.78 82.62 -85.79
N GLY A 109 2.11 81.68 -85.11
CA GLY A 109 0.92 80.98 -85.63
C GLY A 109 1.19 79.84 -86.63
N ARG A 110 2.45 79.52 -86.94
CA ARG A 110 2.83 78.42 -87.86
C ARG A 110 3.51 77.28 -87.11
N LYS A 111 3.15 76.02 -87.42
CA LYS A 111 3.81 74.82 -86.87
C LYS A 111 5.13 74.57 -87.61
N VAL A 112 6.25 74.66 -86.91
CA VAL A 112 7.60 74.43 -87.43
C VAL A 112 8.30 73.32 -86.66
N LEU A 113 9.09 72.49 -87.36
CA LEU A 113 9.88 71.44 -86.75
C LEU A 113 11.26 72.00 -86.36
N CYS A 114 11.53 72.11 -85.07
CA CYS A 114 12.77 72.68 -84.56
C CYS A 114 13.71 71.58 -84.06
N LYS A 115 14.99 71.68 -84.40
CA LYS A 115 16.05 70.85 -83.82
C LYS A 115 16.45 71.46 -82.47
N VAL A 116 15.94 70.90 -81.39
CA VAL A 116 16.16 71.38 -80.01
C VAL A 116 17.27 70.57 -79.36
N TRP A 117 18.24 71.24 -78.75
CA TRP A 117 19.28 70.60 -77.94
C TRP A 117 18.77 70.34 -76.53
N ARG A 118 18.82 69.09 -76.07
CA ARG A 118 18.48 68.70 -74.70
C ARG A 118 19.74 68.29 -73.96
N LYS A 119 19.85 68.70 -72.70
CA LYS A 119 20.97 68.32 -71.82
C LYS A 119 20.80 66.85 -71.42
N ALA A 120 21.93 66.17 -71.22
CA ALA A 120 21.95 64.82 -70.65
C ALA A 120 21.19 64.81 -69.31
N ARG A 121 20.41 63.74 -69.08
CA ARG A 121 19.67 63.56 -67.84
C ARG A 121 20.33 62.49 -67.00
N TYR A 122 20.48 62.82 -65.72
CA TYR A 122 21.05 61.95 -64.72
C TYR A 122 19.98 61.62 -63.68
N ALA A 123 19.99 60.38 -63.21
CA ALA A 123 19.13 59.95 -62.12
C ALA A 123 19.98 59.34 -61.00
N ARG A 124 19.49 59.46 -59.78
CA ARG A 124 20.05 58.76 -58.61
C ARG A 124 19.40 57.39 -58.52
N VAL A 125 20.21 56.35 -58.62
CA VAL A 125 19.77 54.97 -58.45
C VAL A 125 20.24 54.49 -57.09
N ALA A 126 19.34 53.80 -56.37
CA ALA A 126 19.64 53.18 -55.10
C ALA A 126 20.09 51.74 -55.33
N GLU A 127 21.26 51.38 -54.82
CA GLU A 127 21.80 50.02 -54.86
C GLU A 127 22.01 49.53 -53.42
N THR A 128 21.51 48.33 -53.10
CA THR A 128 21.70 47.73 -51.79
C THR A 128 22.96 46.86 -51.82
N VAL A 129 24.00 47.29 -51.10
CA VAL A 129 25.28 46.58 -51.02
C VAL A 129 25.38 45.86 -49.67
N VAL A 130 25.83 44.61 -49.70
CA VAL A 130 26.11 43.84 -48.47
C VAL A 130 27.45 44.31 -47.89
N VAL A 131 27.41 44.89 -46.69
CA VAL A 131 28.60 45.38 -45.98
C VAL A 131 29.22 44.26 -45.15
N GLN A 132 28.38 43.44 -44.52
CA GLN A 132 28.81 42.25 -43.80
C GLN A 132 27.89 41.09 -44.20
N PRO A 133 28.46 39.97 -44.70
CA PRO A 133 27.63 38.82 -45.06
C PRO A 133 26.95 38.25 -43.82
N GLY A 134 25.76 37.69 -44.02
CA GLY A 134 25.09 36.91 -43.00
C GLY A 134 25.96 35.73 -42.59
N ARG A 135 25.96 35.38 -41.31
CA ARG A 135 26.76 34.28 -40.78
C ARG A 135 25.96 33.47 -39.78
N VAL A 136 26.33 32.20 -39.63
CA VAL A 136 25.79 31.33 -38.60
C VAL A 136 26.82 31.26 -37.46
N ARG A 137 26.38 31.56 -36.23
CA ARG A 137 27.22 31.40 -35.04
C ARG A 137 26.80 30.14 -34.28
N ARG A 138 27.78 29.35 -33.88
CA ARG A 138 27.60 28.21 -32.97
C ARG A 138 27.57 28.71 -31.53
N VAL A 139 26.47 28.48 -30.83
CA VAL A 139 26.30 28.80 -29.41
C VAL A 139 26.24 27.49 -28.64
N VAL A 140 27.16 27.33 -27.68
CA VAL A 140 27.22 26.15 -26.81
C VAL A 140 26.50 26.49 -25.51
N GLN A 141 25.44 25.75 -25.19
CA GLN A 141 24.80 25.81 -23.88
C GLN A 141 25.39 24.69 -23.00
N PRO A 142 25.86 25.01 -21.78
CA PRO A 142 26.48 24.03 -20.90
C PRO A 142 25.46 23.00 -20.39
N ALA A 143 25.97 21.92 -19.81
CA ALA A 143 25.14 20.98 -19.06
C ALA A 143 24.52 21.67 -17.83
N GLU A 144 23.28 21.31 -17.52
CA GLU A 144 22.59 21.80 -16.33
C GLU A 144 22.58 20.69 -15.27
N TYR A 145 22.90 21.07 -14.03
CA TYR A 145 23.02 20.17 -12.89
C TYR A 145 22.09 20.64 -11.76
N GLU A 146 21.47 19.68 -11.09
CA GLU A 146 20.58 19.96 -9.96
C GLU A 146 20.83 18.98 -8.82
N ALA A 147 20.65 19.44 -7.58
CA ALA A 147 20.71 18.60 -6.39
C ALA A 147 19.39 17.85 -6.24
N VAL A 148 19.39 16.56 -6.58
CA VAL A 148 18.22 15.70 -6.50
C VAL A 148 18.30 14.84 -5.24
N ALA A 149 17.21 14.83 -4.46
CA ALA A 149 17.07 13.94 -3.31
C ALA A 149 16.56 12.58 -3.77
N HIS A 150 17.36 11.54 -3.55
CA HIS A 150 17.01 10.15 -3.86
C HIS A 150 16.63 9.43 -2.57
N GLU A 151 15.49 8.72 -2.62
CA GLU A 151 15.09 7.82 -1.55
C GLU A 151 15.85 6.50 -1.69
N VAL A 152 16.57 6.12 -0.64
CA VAL A 152 17.34 4.87 -0.58
C VAL A 152 16.88 4.03 0.59
N LEU A 153 16.70 2.73 0.34
CA LEU A 153 16.43 1.75 1.39
C LEU A 153 17.69 1.55 2.23
N VAL A 154 17.72 2.13 3.43
CA VAL A 154 18.86 2.01 4.36
C VAL A 154 18.76 0.70 5.14
N ARG A 155 17.56 0.33 5.56
CA ARG A 155 17.31 -0.92 6.27
C ARG A 155 16.04 -1.57 5.74
N PRO A 156 16.11 -2.82 5.24
CA PRO A 156 14.91 -3.54 4.83
C PRO A 156 14.01 -3.83 6.03
N GLN A 157 12.76 -4.15 5.73
CA GLN A 157 11.82 -4.66 6.72
C GLN A 157 12.40 -5.90 7.39
N GLN A 158 12.27 -5.99 8.72
CA GLN A 158 12.70 -7.18 9.47
C GLN A 158 11.48 -7.90 10.04
N VAL A 159 11.57 -9.22 10.07
CA VAL A 159 10.57 -10.10 10.67
C VAL A 159 11.25 -10.83 11.82
N ARG A 160 10.72 -10.66 13.03
CA ARG A 160 11.21 -11.37 14.21
C ARG A 160 10.14 -12.34 14.66
N ILE A 161 10.49 -13.62 14.69
CA ILE A 161 9.61 -14.68 15.18
C ILE A 161 10.04 -15.01 16.60
N ARG A 162 9.13 -14.83 17.56
CA ARG A 162 9.32 -15.25 18.95
C ARG A 162 8.47 -16.48 19.23
N GLU A 163 9.12 -17.58 19.59
CA GLU A 163 8.45 -18.80 20.00
C GLU A 163 7.99 -18.67 21.46
N ILE A 164 6.73 -19.03 21.69
CA ILE A 164 6.15 -19.14 23.03
C ILE A 164 5.99 -20.64 23.30
N PRO A 165 6.73 -21.19 24.28
CA PRO A 165 6.64 -22.62 24.58
C PRO A 165 5.26 -22.98 25.14
N PRO A 166 4.80 -24.23 24.94
CA PRO A 166 3.58 -24.72 25.57
C PRO A 166 3.76 -24.76 27.10
N SER A 167 2.71 -24.41 27.83
CA SER A 167 2.69 -24.49 29.29
C SER A 167 1.87 -25.68 29.74
N TYR A 168 2.42 -26.48 30.65
CA TYR A 168 1.76 -27.62 31.28
C TYR A 168 1.38 -27.28 32.71
N GLY A 169 0.27 -27.83 33.17
CA GLY A 169 -0.22 -27.69 34.53
C GLY A 169 -0.73 -29.03 35.03
N THR A 170 -0.52 -29.28 36.32
CA THR A 170 -0.93 -30.54 36.93
C THR A 170 -2.35 -30.42 37.45
N VAL A 171 -3.24 -31.29 36.96
CA VAL A 171 -4.64 -31.35 37.38
C VAL A 171 -4.87 -32.62 38.20
N ALA A 172 -5.54 -32.49 39.35
CA ALA A 172 -5.93 -33.62 40.17
C ALA A 172 -7.27 -34.20 39.69
N ARG A 173 -7.29 -35.48 39.34
CA ARG A 173 -8.51 -36.21 38.96
C ARG A 173 -8.77 -37.36 39.93
N ARG A 174 -10.00 -37.43 40.46
CA ARG A 174 -10.42 -38.56 41.29
C ARG A 174 -10.84 -39.72 40.41
N VAL A 175 -10.25 -40.89 40.67
CA VAL A 175 -10.58 -42.14 39.97
C VAL A 175 -11.06 -43.16 40.98
N VAL A 176 -12.00 -44.01 40.55
CA VAL A 176 -12.44 -45.16 41.34
C VAL A 176 -11.41 -46.26 41.14
N VAL A 177 -10.76 -46.68 42.23
CA VAL A 177 -9.80 -47.80 42.21
C VAL A 177 -10.52 -49.11 42.49
N ARG A 178 -11.58 -49.05 43.30
CA ARG A 178 -12.45 -50.19 43.57
C ARG A 178 -13.89 -49.72 43.67
N GLU A 179 -14.73 -50.34 42.85
CA GLU A 179 -16.17 -50.12 42.88
C GLU A 179 -16.74 -50.44 44.26
N GLY A 180 -17.67 -49.62 44.71
CA GLY A 180 -18.46 -49.93 45.89
C GLY A 180 -19.26 -51.21 45.64
N SER A 181 -19.35 -52.08 46.65
CA SER A 181 -20.10 -53.32 46.52
C SER A 181 -20.93 -53.58 47.76
N THR A 182 -22.12 -54.12 47.52
CA THR A 182 -23.04 -54.55 48.56
C THR A 182 -23.12 -56.07 48.51
N SER A 183 -22.69 -56.73 49.58
CA SER A 183 -22.73 -58.19 49.69
C SER A 183 -23.59 -58.60 50.87
N TRP A 184 -24.32 -59.70 50.74
CA TRP A 184 -25.23 -60.20 51.76
C TRP A 184 -24.52 -61.25 52.63
N ARG A 185 -24.46 -61.03 53.94
CA ARG A 185 -23.93 -62.00 54.90
C ARG A 185 -25.09 -62.61 55.66
N ARG A 186 -25.14 -63.94 55.71
CA ARG A 186 -26.14 -64.65 56.51
C ARG A 186 -25.92 -64.37 58.00
N VAL A 187 -27.01 -64.05 58.69
CA VAL A 187 -27.02 -63.83 60.15
C VAL A 187 -28.13 -64.66 60.77
N GLN A 188 -27.88 -65.14 61.99
CA GLN A 188 -28.86 -65.90 62.77
C GLN A 188 -29.51 -64.94 63.76
N ILE A 189 -30.83 -64.76 63.62
CA ILE A 189 -31.61 -63.87 64.48
C ILE A 189 -32.57 -64.75 65.27
N PRO A 190 -32.35 -64.92 66.59
CA PRO A 190 -33.17 -65.78 67.43
C PRO A 190 -34.67 -65.43 67.31
N ARG A 191 -35.51 -66.45 67.14
CA ARG A 191 -36.97 -66.36 66.90
C ARG A 191 -37.41 -65.80 65.54
N HIS A 192 -36.49 -65.57 64.59
CA HIS A 192 -36.83 -65.16 63.22
C HIS A 192 -36.27 -66.09 62.14
N CYS A 193 -34.95 -66.28 62.12
CA CYS A 193 -34.27 -67.23 61.24
C CYS A 193 -33.30 -68.03 62.12
N GLN A 194 -33.62 -69.29 62.35
CA GLN A 194 -32.80 -70.32 62.98
C GLN A 194 -32.90 -71.51 62.05
N ASP A 195 -31.74 -72.09 61.70
CA ASP A 195 -31.56 -73.16 60.69
C ASP A 195 -32.81 -74.01 60.41
#